data_AF-A0A2T0FMB4-F1
#
_entry.id   AF-A0A2T0FMB4-F1
#
_cell.length_a   1.000
_cell.length_b   1.000
_cell.length_c   1.000
_cell.angle_alpha   90.00
_cell.angle_beta   90.00
_cell.angle_gamma   90.00
#
_symmetry.space_group_name_H-M   'P 1'
#
loop_
_entity.id
_entity.type
_entity.pdbx_description
1 polymer ?
#
loop_
_entity_poly.entity_id
_entity_poly.type
_entity_poly.pdbx_seq_one_letter_code
_entity_poly.pdbx_strand_id
1 'polypeptide(L)'
;MGKVKKAKKFRKSHLKDKIEQKRKEQKHAQLIGRKKGKKPAVQAAEEPETNGIDAPKQNLAILEDEAGFEQYLSESEQSQEDGSDGSGSDNEDDEAEIAAEEAAWLNGGNGVDEPESDAEELSKETIQGWVTQLEKTLKPMKQIVRALAAEDSVTDASTYDLLLKVGLHNVPQAIRHHLPLNENKTPVQTKRLTEYTPSLKVYCQVLTDMLKNSSSRRISQVVSASQKSMPYFISLRKLVKDFVKAFASVIVNRNLSDEVKLEAFSVLQNSCTAYPNALTELALKYSYESLVKLCGRTSVHTMGSINLAKNVFATLYSVDPTVGYQTAFQQVRTLALHLKSSLDKQKNPEMTTKVIYTWQYVQSLDFFSRVISAAPEGSPLHQLIHPLVQVTLRTATLVPSPAYFPLRFYLVRSLVRLSRHTGVYIPLGSILVDVLASNAVSKRGKKSSLKQFDFDNNIRASASYIGTQVYQNSVGDELVDLFVEVFVLYSKSIAFPELVSPVITTLKRFTKRSTNARLNKQLATLIERLVSNSDYIVKQRDNVTFGPRDKELIAAFLKETEWEKTPLGTLAIARRRTREERVKLLQNLEEDEEQVEGLSGLEDSEEEQEEAGESDSE
;
A
#
# COMPACT_ATOMS: atom_id res chain seq x y z
N MET A 1 -38.28 -53.02 33.46
CA MET A 1 -38.53 -51.58 33.71
C MET A 1 -37.38 -50.82 34.43
N GLY A 2 -36.10 -51.20 34.26
CA GLY A 2 -34.97 -50.59 35.01
C GLY A 2 -34.16 -49.50 34.29
N LYS A 3 -34.13 -49.47 32.95
CA LYS A 3 -33.26 -48.55 32.18
C LYS A 3 -33.86 -47.15 31.96
N VAL A 4 -35.19 -47.01 31.97
CA VAL A 4 -35.87 -45.71 31.75
C VAL A 4 -35.82 -44.80 33.00
N LYS A 5 -35.76 -45.38 34.21
CA LYS A 5 -35.68 -44.60 35.47
C LYS A 5 -34.31 -43.95 35.68
N LYS A 6 -33.21 -44.56 35.23
CA LYS A 6 -31.86 -43.97 35.32
C LYS A 6 -31.67 -42.78 34.38
N ALA A 7 -32.19 -42.85 33.14
CA ALA A 7 -32.10 -41.75 32.18
C ALA A 7 -32.92 -40.51 32.59
N LYS A 8 -34.11 -40.69 33.18
CA LYS A 8 -34.92 -39.58 33.73
C LYS A 8 -34.25 -38.93 34.95
N LYS A 9 -33.58 -39.69 35.81
CA LYS A 9 -32.87 -39.16 37.00
C LYS A 9 -31.63 -38.35 36.60
N PHE A 10 -30.89 -38.80 35.59
CA PHE A 10 -29.71 -38.10 35.05
C PHE A 10 -30.06 -36.79 34.35
N ARG A 11 -31.11 -36.78 33.49
CA ARG A 11 -31.60 -35.54 32.86
C ARG A 11 -32.13 -34.52 33.88
N LYS A 12 -32.74 -34.96 34.99
CA LYS A 12 -33.29 -34.05 36.01
C LYS A 12 -32.22 -33.45 36.92
N SER A 13 -31.11 -34.14 37.20
CA SER A 13 -29.98 -33.55 37.94
C SER A 13 -29.21 -32.57 37.05
N HIS A 14 -28.89 -32.96 35.82
CA HIS A 14 -28.15 -32.11 34.88
C HIS A 14 -28.91 -30.81 34.52
N LEU A 15 -30.25 -30.85 34.52
CA LEU A 15 -31.07 -29.65 34.32
C LEU A 15 -31.11 -28.75 35.57
N LYS A 16 -31.09 -29.32 36.78
CA LYS A 16 -30.97 -28.54 38.03
C LYS A 16 -29.63 -27.82 38.11
N ASP A 17 -28.54 -28.50 37.77
CA ASP A 17 -27.19 -27.93 37.83
C ASP A 17 -27.03 -26.76 36.84
N LYS A 18 -27.59 -26.89 35.61
CA LYS A 18 -27.63 -25.80 34.62
C LYS A 18 -28.48 -24.61 35.04
N ILE A 19 -29.61 -24.84 35.74
CA ILE A 19 -30.46 -23.76 36.25
C ILE A 19 -29.77 -23.02 37.41
N GLU A 20 -29.05 -23.75 38.25
CA GLU A 20 -28.30 -23.16 39.37
C GLU A 20 -27.09 -22.34 38.87
N GLN A 21 -26.42 -22.80 37.82
CA GLN A 21 -25.34 -22.06 37.16
C GLN A 21 -25.84 -20.75 36.53
N LYS A 22 -26.97 -20.78 35.79
CA LYS A 22 -27.61 -19.55 35.28
C LYS A 22 -28.06 -18.59 36.37
N ARG A 23 -28.53 -19.09 37.51
CA ARG A 23 -28.88 -18.25 38.68
C ARG A 23 -27.65 -17.60 39.33
N LYS A 24 -26.50 -18.27 39.35
CA LYS A 24 -25.24 -17.70 39.84
C LYS A 24 -24.70 -16.63 38.88
N GLU A 25 -24.80 -16.86 37.57
CA GLU A 25 -24.43 -15.89 36.53
C GLU A 25 -25.32 -14.63 36.58
N GLN A 26 -26.65 -14.77 36.74
CA GLN A 26 -27.55 -13.62 36.90
C GLN A 26 -27.30 -12.83 38.19
N LYS A 27 -26.95 -13.50 39.31
CA LYS A 27 -26.56 -12.82 40.55
C LYS A 27 -25.23 -12.07 40.40
N HIS A 28 -24.27 -12.63 39.66
CA HIS A 28 -22.99 -11.97 39.38
C HIS A 28 -23.19 -10.74 38.48
N ALA A 29 -24.07 -10.81 37.48
CA ALA A 29 -24.44 -9.67 36.63
C ALA A 29 -25.13 -8.54 37.41
N GLN A 30 -26.03 -8.87 38.35
CA GLN A 30 -26.66 -7.88 39.24
C GLN A 30 -25.67 -7.22 40.21
N LEU A 31 -24.65 -7.94 40.68
CA LEU A 31 -23.59 -7.40 41.54
C LEU A 31 -22.64 -6.46 40.78
N ILE A 32 -22.39 -6.70 39.50
CA ILE A 32 -21.59 -5.81 38.64
C ILE A 32 -22.34 -4.51 38.33
N GLY A 33 -23.66 -4.58 38.06
CA GLY A 33 -24.50 -3.39 37.83
C GLY A 33 -24.57 -2.45 39.04
N ARG A 34 -24.52 -3.00 40.26
CA ARG A 34 -24.59 -2.20 41.51
C ARG A 34 -23.29 -1.50 41.89
N LYS A 35 -22.14 -1.88 41.31
CA LYS A 35 -20.82 -1.25 41.55
C LYS A 35 -20.51 -0.06 40.64
N LYS A 36 -21.27 0.16 39.55
CA LYS A 36 -21.10 1.33 38.66
C LYS A 36 -21.76 2.63 39.18
N GLY A 37 -22.44 2.60 40.33
CA GLY A 37 -23.13 3.76 40.90
C GLY A 37 -22.60 4.19 42.26
N LYS A 38 -21.38 4.74 42.32
CA LYS A 38 -20.89 5.61 43.43
C LYS A 38 -19.53 6.23 43.07
N LYS A 39 -19.52 7.49 42.62
CA LYS A 39 -18.34 8.38 42.65
C LYS A 39 -18.46 9.30 43.88
N PRO A 40 -17.41 9.50 44.69
CA PRO A 40 -17.37 10.60 45.66
C PRO A 40 -16.89 11.88 44.98
N ALA A 41 -17.45 13.01 45.42
CA ALA A 41 -17.12 14.37 44.97
C ALA A 41 -15.89 14.90 45.71
N VAL A 42 -14.92 15.50 44.99
CA VAL A 42 -13.96 16.49 45.51
C VAL A 42 -13.65 17.51 44.40
N GLN A 43 -13.55 18.76 44.84
CA GLN A 43 -13.56 20.04 44.13
C GLN A 43 -12.39 20.27 43.17
N ALA A 44 -12.66 20.93 42.04
CA ALA A 44 -11.67 21.55 41.18
C ALA A 44 -11.97 23.06 41.09
N ALA A 45 -10.94 23.87 41.33
CA ALA A 45 -10.96 25.31 41.20
C ALA A 45 -11.01 25.74 39.73
N GLU A 46 -11.71 26.84 39.47
CA GLU A 46 -11.94 27.48 38.19
C GLU A 46 -10.66 28.12 37.62
N GLU A 47 -10.43 28.00 36.31
CA GLU A 47 -9.85 29.03 35.42
C GLU A 47 -10.27 28.75 33.95
N PRO A 48 -10.29 29.77 33.06
CA PRO A 48 -11.44 30.03 32.20
C PRO A 48 -11.37 29.45 30.78
N GLU A 49 -12.56 29.29 30.20
CA GLU A 49 -12.87 28.79 28.87
C GLU A 49 -12.33 29.67 27.72
N THR A 50 -11.73 29.02 26.73
CA THR A 50 -11.73 29.50 25.34
C THR A 50 -12.26 28.40 24.43
N ASN A 51 -13.46 28.63 23.90
CA ASN A 51 -14.18 27.76 22.97
C ASN A 51 -13.43 27.55 21.65
N GLY A 52 -13.23 26.29 21.25
CA GLY A 52 -12.70 25.94 19.94
C GLY A 52 -12.38 24.45 19.75
N ILE A 53 -13.40 23.67 19.37
CA ILE A 53 -13.34 22.33 18.74
C ILE A 53 -12.47 21.30 19.49
N ASP A 54 -13.10 20.58 20.42
CA ASP A 54 -12.53 19.40 21.07
C ASP A 54 -12.42 18.21 20.09
N ALA A 55 -11.23 18.02 19.54
CA ALA A 55 -10.74 16.71 19.12
C ALA A 55 -10.02 16.05 20.32
N PRO A 56 -10.19 14.75 20.59
CA PRO A 56 -9.75 14.14 21.85
C PRO A 56 -8.22 14.05 21.94
N LYS A 57 -7.61 15.04 22.60
CA LYS A 57 -6.16 15.11 22.89
C LYS A 57 -5.67 14.13 23.99
N GLN A 58 -6.52 13.24 24.49
CA GLN A 58 -6.18 12.37 25.64
C GLN A 58 -5.54 11.02 25.27
N ASN A 59 -5.46 10.63 23.99
CA ASN A 59 -5.00 9.28 23.61
C ASN A 59 -3.50 9.14 23.29
N LEU A 60 -2.69 10.20 23.42
CA LEU A 60 -1.26 10.12 23.04
C LEU A 60 -0.34 9.51 24.13
N ALA A 61 -0.78 9.47 25.39
CA ALA A 61 0.05 8.98 26.51
C ALA A 61 -0.12 7.47 26.81
N ILE A 62 -1.12 6.82 26.22
CA ILE A 62 -1.51 5.42 26.53
C ILE A 62 -0.77 4.43 25.62
N LEU A 63 0.44 4.72 25.15
CA LEU A 63 1.01 3.93 24.06
C LEU A 63 2.51 3.63 24.18
N GLU A 64 3.13 3.95 25.30
CA GLU A 64 4.50 3.50 25.58
C GLU A 64 4.55 2.05 26.11
N ASP A 65 3.44 1.51 26.61
CA ASP A 65 3.32 0.15 27.14
C ASP A 65 2.43 -0.78 26.28
N GLU A 66 2.69 -2.09 26.40
CA GLU A 66 1.95 -3.16 25.69
C GLU A 66 0.45 -3.15 26.04
N ALA A 67 0.14 -2.82 27.30
CA ALA A 67 -1.23 -2.68 27.80
C ALA A 67 -1.98 -1.50 27.15
N GLY A 68 -1.30 -0.37 26.91
CA GLY A 68 -1.90 0.79 26.30
C GLY A 68 -2.15 0.63 24.80
N PHE A 69 -1.26 -0.07 24.08
CA PHE A 69 -1.53 -0.51 22.71
C PHE A 69 -2.73 -1.46 22.63
N GLU A 70 -2.82 -2.39 23.58
CA GLU A 70 -3.94 -3.34 23.67
C GLU A 70 -5.26 -2.63 24.00
N GLN A 71 -5.21 -1.61 24.88
CA GLN A 71 -6.34 -0.73 25.19
C GLN A 71 -6.80 0.04 23.96
N TYR A 72 -5.89 0.69 23.23
CA TYR A 72 -6.20 1.39 21.98
C TYR A 72 -6.88 0.47 20.96
N LEU A 73 -6.36 -0.75 20.77
CA LEU A 73 -7.00 -1.74 19.90
C LEU A 73 -8.41 -2.10 20.40
N SER A 74 -8.59 -2.33 21.70
CA SER A 74 -9.89 -2.68 22.28
C SER A 74 -10.94 -1.55 22.27
N GLU A 75 -10.54 -0.30 22.51
CA GLU A 75 -11.42 0.87 22.43
C GLU A 75 -11.84 1.13 20.99
N SER A 76 -10.90 0.92 20.06
CA SER A 76 -11.19 0.99 18.64
C SER A 76 -12.18 -0.13 18.23
N GLU A 77 -12.03 -1.36 18.73
CA GLU A 77 -12.94 -2.51 18.50
C GLU A 77 -14.38 -2.19 18.96
N GLN A 78 -14.56 -1.60 20.14
CA GLN A 78 -15.89 -1.20 20.65
C GLN A 78 -16.56 -0.10 19.82
N SER A 79 -15.78 0.81 19.22
CA SER A 79 -16.33 1.87 18.36
C SER A 79 -16.89 1.34 17.03
N GLN A 80 -16.59 0.08 16.67
CA GLN A 80 -17.08 -0.56 15.45
C GLN A 80 -18.34 -1.40 15.67
N GLU A 81 -18.57 -1.97 16.85
CA GLU A 81 -19.80 -2.74 17.12
C GLU A 81 -21.06 -1.86 17.03
N ASP A 82 -20.95 -0.56 17.32
CA ASP A 82 -22.05 0.41 17.17
C ASP A 82 -22.19 1.00 15.75
N GLY A 83 -21.31 0.64 14.80
CA GLY A 83 -21.29 1.20 13.43
C GLY A 83 -21.19 0.18 12.29
N SER A 84 -21.25 -1.12 12.59
CA SER A 84 -21.04 -2.21 11.63
C SER A 84 -22.35 -2.95 11.33
N ASP A 85 -23.22 -2.32 10.54
CA ASP A 85 -24.36 -3.00 9.92
C ASP A 85 -24.47 -2.68 8.41
N GLY A 86 -23.32 -2.55 7.74
CA GLY A 86 -23.32 -1.99 6.38
C GLY A 86 -22.14 -2.36 5.50
N SER A 87 -21.64 -3.60 5.53
CA SER A 87 -20.92 -4.10 4.34
C SER A 87 -20.83 -5.63 4.31
N GLY A 88 -21.62 -6.24 3.44
CA GLY A 88 -21.35 -7.57 2.92
C GLY A 88 -22.52 -8.53 2.93
N SER A 89 -23.60 -8.24 2.20
CA SER A 89 -24.52 -9.30 1.75
C SER A 89 -25.44 -8.99 0.54
N ASP A 90 -25.31 -7.88 -0.20
CA ASP A 90 -26.34 -7.49 -1.19
C ASP A 90 -25.85 -7.38 -2.66
N ASN A 91 -24.78 -8.09 -3.09
CA ASN A 91 -24.23 -7.88 -4.46
C ASN A 91 -24.59 -8.96 -5.51
N GLU A 92 -25.18 -10.11 -5.16
CA GLU A 92 -25.49 -11.13 -6.18
C GLU A 92 -26.77 -10.81 -6.98
N ASP A 93 -27.80 -10.27 -6.32
CA ASP A 93 -29.07 -9.93 -6.97
C ASP A 93 -28.95 -8.70 -7.90
N ASP A 94 -28.04 -7.78 -7.58
CA ASP A 94 -27.81 -6.53 -8.29
C ASP A 94 -26.99 -6.69 -9.60
N GLU A 95 -26.10 -7.68 -9.69
CA GLU A 95 -25.32 -7.98 -10.91
C GLU A 95 -26.21 -8.64 -11.98
N ALA A 96 -27.14 -9.50 -11.56
CA ALA A 96 -28.10 -10.14 -12.43
C ALA A 96 -29.09 -9.13 -13.06
N GLU A 97 -29.51 -8.11 -12.30
CA GLU A 97 -30.43 -7.06 -12.79
C GLU A 97 -29.78 -6.16 -13.85
N ILE A 98 -28.51 -5.78 -13.67
CA ILE A 98 -27.77 -5.00 -14.67
C ILE A 98 -27.50 -5.82 -15.93
N ALA A 99 -27.05 -7.07 -15.76
CA ALA A 99 -26.84 -7.97 -16.89
C ALA A 99 -28.14 -8.21 -17.67
N ALA A 100 -29.28 -8.27 -16.97
CA ALA A 100 -30.60 -8.37 -17.59
C ALA A 100 -31.03 -7.07 -18.30
N GLU A 101 -30.82 -5.89 -17.70
CA GLU A 101 -31.08 -4.59 -18.37
C GLU A 101 -30.20 -4.39 -19.61
N GLU A 102 -28.92 -4.79 -19.53
CA GLU A 102 -27.94 -4.71 -20.61
C GLU A 102 -28.28 -5.69 -21.74
N ALA A 103 -28.54 -6.96 -21.42
CA ALA A 103 -29.00 -7.94 -22.39
C ALA A 103 -30.33 -7.53 -23.06
N ALA A 104 -31.27 -6.97 -22.29
CA ALA A 104 -32.50 -6.43 -22.84
C ALA A 104 -32.26 -5.24 -23.76
N TRP A 105 -31.33 -4.33 -23.43
CA TRP A 105 -31.00 -3.18 -24.26
C TRP A 105 -30.21 -3.54 -25.53
N LEU A 106 -29.32 -4.52 -25.45
CA LEU A 106 -28.57 -5.10 -26.58
C LEU A 106 -29.53 -5.86 -27.51
N ASN A 107 -30.53 -6.55 -26.97
CA ASN A 107 -31.55 -7.28 -27.72
C ASN A 107 -32.80 -6.45 -28.10
N GLY A 108 -32.76 -5.11 -27.99
CA GLY A 108 -33.81 -4.24 -28.55
C GLY A 108 -35.04 -3.97 -27.67
N GLY A 109 -35.00 -4.23 -26.36
CA GLY A 109 -36.10 -4.02 -25.42
C GLY A 109 -36.34 -2.55 -25.04
N ASN A 110 -36.93 -1.76 -25.93
CA ASN A 110 -37.96 -0.75 -25.61
C ASN A 110 -38.44 -0.04 -26.89
N GLY A 111 -39.61 -0.49 -27.38
CA GLY A 111 -40.58 0.22 -28.22
C GLY A 111 -40.12 1.43 -29.04
N VAL A 112 -39.21 1.22 -30.00
CA VAL A 112 -39.04 2.09 -31.17
C VAL A 112 -38.82 1.18 -32.36
N ASP A 113 -39.64 1.38 -33.40
CA ASP A 113 -39.77 0.59 -34.64
C ASP A 113 -38.50 -0.15 -35.06
N GLU A 114 -38.64 -1.48 -35.22
CA GLU A 114 -37.70 -2.33 -35.94
C GLU A 114 -37.42 -1.75 -37.33
N PRO A 115 -36.16 -1.56 -37.74
CA PRO A 115 -35.75 -2.01 -39.04
C PRO A 115 -35.38 -3.49 -38.93
N GLU A 116 -35.90 -4.25 -39.89
CA GLU A 116 -35.74 -5.68 -40.08
C GLU A 116 -34.29 -6.16 -39.92
N SER A 117 -34.20 -7.40 -39.46
CA SER A 117 -33.00 -8.22 -39.46
C SER A 117 -32.38 -8.30 -40.86
N ASP A 118 -31.28 -7.61 -41.06
CA ASP A 118 -30.19 -8.10 -41.89
C ASP A 118 -28.91 -7.83 -41.09
N ALA A 119 -28.12 -8.88 -40.90
CA ALA A 119 -26.73 -8.72 -40.46
C ALA A 119 -25.95 -8.08 -41.62
N GLU A 120 -26.19 -6.80 -41.88
CA GLU A 120 -25.38 -6.01 -42.79
C GLU A 120 -23.97 -5.96 -42.18
N GLU A 121 -23.02 -6.58 -42.88
CA GLU A 121 -21.60 -6.47 -42.55
C GLU A 121 -21.25 -4.99 -42.35
N LEU A 122 -20.77 -4.65 -41.15
CA LEU A 122 -20.49 -3.29 -40.77
C LEU A 122 -19.42 -2.72 -41.70
N SER A 123 -19.80 -1.84 -42.64
CA SER A 123 -18.87 -1.30 -43.63
C SER A 123 -18.14 -0.06 -43.13
N LYS A 124 -16.94 0.21 -43.67
CA LYS A 124 -16.18 1.44 -43.38
C LYS A 124 -16.97 2.71 -43.76
N GLU A 125 -17.76 2.64 -44.82
CA GLU A 125 -18.59 3.74 -45.30
C GLU A 125 -19.71 4.06 -44.31
N THR A 126 -20.32 3.03 -43.72
CA THR A 126 -21.34 3.17 -42.66
C THR A 126 -20.75 3.88 -41.44
N ILE A 127 -19.55 3.47 -41.00
CA ILE A 127 -18.87 4.11 -39.85
C ILE A 127 -18.52 5.58 -40.15
N GLN A 128 -18.03 5.88 -41.36
CA GLN A 128 -17.74 7.27 -41.76
C GLN A 128 -19.02 8.12 -41.85
N GLY A 129 -20.13 7.52 -42.32
CA GLY A 129 -21.45 8.12 -42.28
C GLY A 129 -21.85 8.51 -40.84
N TRP A 130 -21.63 7.63 -39.86
CA TRP A 130 -21.90 7.94 -38.47
C TRP A 130 -21.05 9.09 -37.91
N VAL A 131 -19.78 9.22 -38.33
CA VAL A 131 -18.91 10.34 -37.91
C VAL A 131 -19.51 11.68 -38.35
N THR A 132 -19.90 11.81 -39.62
CA THR A 132 -20.50 13.05 -40.12
C THR A 132 -21.84 13.38 -39.46
N GLN A 133 -22.61 12.36 -39.08
CA GLN A 133 -23.87 12.54 -38.37
C GLN A 133 -23.68 12.90 -36.88
N LEU A 134 -22.61 12.41 -36.24
CA LEU A 134 -22.28 12.71 -34.83
C LEU A 134 -21.99 14.19 -34.59
N GLU A 135 -21.44 14.88 -35.59
CA GLU A 135 -21.23 16.34 -35.54
C GLU A 135 -22.56 17.09 -35.39
N LYS A 136 -23.64 16.55 -35.96
CA LYS A 136 -24.96 17.21 -36.00
C LYS A 136 -25.93 16.68 -34.94
N THR A 137 -25.88 15.39 -34.61
CA THR A 137 -26.85 14.74 -33.70
C THR A 137 -26.21 13.61 -32.89
N LEU A 138 -26.78 13.28 -31.72
CA LEU A 138 -26.35 12.12 -30.90
C LEU A 138 -26.92 10.77 -31.34
N LYS A 139 -27.83 10.71 -32.33
CA LYS A 139 -28.49 9.46 -32.72
C LYS A 139 -27.52 8.32 -33.06
N PRO A 140 -26.41 8.55 -33.81
CA PRO A 140 -25.48 7.48 -34.16
C PRO A 140 -24.72 6.90 -32.96
N MET A 141 -24.68 7.61 -31.82
CA MET A 141 -24.03 7.11 -30.59
C MET A 141 -24.61 5.76 -30.16
N LYS A 142 -25.93 5.56 -30.27
CA LYS A 142 -26.59 4.31 -29.87
C LYS A 142 -26.07 3.12 -30.69
N GLN A 143 -25.89 3.32 -31.99
CA GLN A 143 -25.40 2.30 -32.92
C GLN A 143 -23.90 2.02 -32.71
N ILE A 144 -23.09 3.07 -32.56
CA ILE A 144 -21.65 2.92 -32.32
C ILE A 144 -21.37 2.20 -31.00
N VAL A 145 -22.05 2.57 -29.91
CA VAL A 145 -21.84 1.94 -28.60
C VAL A 145 -22.29 0.47 -28.60
N ARG A 146 -23.38 0.13 -29.30
CA ARG A 146 -23.79 -1.27 -29.50
C ARG A 146 -22.75 -2.06 -30.28
N ALA A 147 -22.27 -1.51 -31.39
CA ALA A 147 -21.25 -2.17 -32.22
C ALA A 147 -19.94 -2.39 -31.45
N LEU A 148 -19.56 -1.46 -30.56
CA LEU A 148 -18.40 -1.63 -29.68
C LEU A 148 -18.61 -2.71 -28.61
N ALA A 149 -19.84 -2.88 -28.11
CA ALA A 149 -20.17 -3.91 -27.12
C ALA A 149 -20.24 -5.31 -27.75
N ALA A 150 -20.67 -5.41 -29.01
CA ALA A 150 -20.79 -6.66 -29.75
C ALA A 150 -19.52 -6.95 -30.58
N GLU A 151 -18.37 -7.14 -29.92
CA GLU A 151 -17.05 -7.32 -30.58
C GLU A 151 -17.05 -8.37 -31.72
N ASP A 152 -17.91 -9.40 -31.62
CA ASP A 152 -18.05 -10.48 -32.60
C ASP A 152 -18.75 -10.08 -33.92
N SER A 153 -19.34 -8.87 -34.00
CA SER A 153 -20.11 -8.41 -35.16
C SER A 153 -19.26 -7.80 -36.29
N VAL A 154 -17.95 -7.62 -36.07
CA VAL A 154 -17.04 -7.01 -37.06
C VAL A 154 -15.99 -8.02 -37.52
N THR A 155 -16.13 -8.51 -38.75
CA THR A 155 -15.25 -9.54 -39.35
C THR A 155 -13.92 -8.97 -39.86
N ASP A 156 -13.86 -7.68 -40.22
CA ASP A 156 -12.65 -7.03 -40.77
C ASP A 156 -11.87 -6.22 -39.71
N ALA A 157 -10.57 -6.53 -39.57
CA ALA A 157 -9.69 -5.89 -38.58
C ALA A 157 -9.54 -4.37 -38.78
N SER A 158 -9.62 -3.89 -40.03
CA SER A 158 -9.46 -2.46 -40.33
C SER A 158 -10.75 -1.66 -40.12
N THR A 159 -11.91 -2.29 -40.31
CA THR A 159 -13.22 -1.78 -39.89
C THR A 159 -13.29 -1.69 -38.36
N TYR A 160 -12.82 -2.71 -37.64
CA TYR A 160 -12.79 -2.69 -36.18
C TYR A 160 -11.85 -1.59 -35.63
N ASP A 161 -10.66 -1.37 -36.23
CA ASP A 161 -9.78 -0.25 -35.86
C ASP A 161 -10.44 1.12 -36.08
N LEU A 162 -11.18 1.28 -37.18
CA LEU A 162 -11.94 2.50 -37.44
C LEU A 162 -13.08 2.68 -36.42
N LEU A 163 -13.84 1.62 -36.11
CA LEU A 163 -14.90 1.63 -35.11
C LEU A 163 -14.36 2.05 -33.74
N LEU A 164 -13.23 1.47 -33.32
CA LEU A 164 -12.56 1.84 -32.07
C LEU A 164 -12.10 3.30 -32.08
N LYS A 165 -11.50 3.77 -33.18
CA LYS A 165 -11.08 5.17 -33.29
C LYS A 165 -12.27 6.13 -33.14
N VAL A 166 -13.39 5.84 -33.80
CA VAL A 166 -14.62 6.63 -33.70
C VAL A 166 -15.21 6.55 -32.28
N GLY A 167 -15.25 5.35 -31.71
CA GLY A 167 -15.73 5.06 -30.37
C GLY A 167 -14.94 5.75 -29.25
N LEU A 168 -13.62 5.84 -29.38
CA LEU A 168 -12.74 6.40 -28.34
C LEU A 168 -12.47 7.89 -28.55
N HIS A 169 -12.56 8.40 -29.78
CA HIS A 169 -12.27 9.81 -30.07
C HIS A 169 -13.55 10.64 -30.29
N ASN A 170 -14.41 10.23 -31.21
CA ASN A 170 -15.56 11.03 -31.65
C ASN A 170 -16.74 10.94 -30.67
N VAL A 171 -17.02 9.76 -30.11
CA VAL A 171 -18.14 9.60 -29.15
C VAL A 171 -17.98 10.49 -27.91
N PRO A 172 -16.82 10.54 -27.20
CA PRO A 172 -16.63 11.45 -26.07
C PRO A 172 -16.76 12.93 -26.44
N GLN A 173 -16.33 13.32 -27.65
CA GLN A 173 -16.48 14.69 -28.14
C GLN A 173 -17.95 15.05 -28.40
N ALA A 174 -18.70 14.14 -29.04
CA ALA A 174 -20.12 14.32 -29.30
C ALA A 174 -20.93 14.39 -28.00
N ILE A 175 -20.65 13.52 -27.02
CA ILE A 175 -21.27 13.57 -25.68
C ILE A 175 -21.07 14.97 -25.08
N ARG A 176 -19.85 15.50 -25.08
CA ARG A 176 -19.55 16.84 -24.54
C ARG A 176 -20.22 17.98 -25.29
N HIS A 177 -20.31 17.89 -26.60
CA HIS A 177 -20.91 18.92 -27.43
C HIS A 177 -22.43 19.00 -27.24
N HIS A 178 -23.10 17.85 -27.16
CA HIS A 178 -24.56 17.76 -27.17
C HIS A 178 -25.19 17.62 -25.77
N LEU A 179 -24.42 17.20 -24.76
CA LEU A 179 -24.84 17.13 -23.35
C LEU A 179 -23.98 18.08 -22.51
N PRO A 180 -24.37 19.36 -22.34
CA PRO A 180 -23.56 20.34 -21.64
C PRO A 180 -23.40 20.03 -20.14
N LEU A 181 -22.28 20.47 -19.58
CA LEU A 181 -22.00 20.40 -18.15
C LEU A 181 -22.43 21.71 -17.46
N ASN A 182 -22.82 21.60 -16.20
CA ASN A 182 -23.05 22.75 -15.32
C ASN A 182 -21.75 23.28 -14.70
N GLU A 183 -21.85 24.33 -13.88
CA GLU A 183 -20.71 24.95 -13.18
C GLU A 183 -19.94 23.96 -12.29
N ASN A 184 -20.63 22.97 -11.73
CA ASN A 184 -20.05 21.89 -10.93
C ASN A 184 -19.45 20.75 -11.77
N LYS A 185 -19.26 20.96 -13.08
CA LYS A 185 -18.73 19.96 -14.03
C LYS A 185 -19.55 18.67 -14.08
N THR A 186 -20.83 18.71 -13.72
CA THR A 186 -21.75 17.57 -13.83
C THR A 186 -22.76 17.80 -14.96
N PRO A 187 -23.34 16.75 -15.56
CA PRO A 187 -24.27 16.90 -16.67
C PRO A 187 -25.53 17.68 -16.25
N VAL A 188 -26.00 18.58 -17.11
CA VAL A 188 -27.29 19.28 -16.87
C VAL A 188 -28.43 18.28 -17.01
N GLN A 189 -29.31 18.22 -16.01
CA GLN A 189 -30.49 17.36 -16.00
C GLN A 189 -31.47 17.82 -17.09
N THR A 190 -31.52 17.08 -18.20
CA THR A 190 -32.36 17.36 -19.36
C THR A 190 -33.06 16.10 -19.85
N LYS A 191 -34.17 16.24 -20.58
CA LYS A 191 -34.85 15.10 -21.24
C LYS A 191 -33.91 14.33 -22.19
N ARG A 192 -32.95 15.03 -22.80
CA ARG A 192 -31.93 14.41 -23.65
C ARG A 192 -30.97 13.56 -22.83
N LEU A 193 -30.51 14.02 -21.67
CA LEU A 193 -29.69 13.20 -20.78
C LEU A 193 -30.41 11.89 -20.43
N THR A 194 -31.68 11.96 -20.02
CA THR A 194 -32.47 10.76 -19.70
C THR A 194 -32.63 9.81 -20.90
N GLU A 195 -32.76 10.34 -22.12
CA GLU A 195 -32.87 9.53 -23.34
C GLU A 195 -31.57 8.77 -23.66
N TYR A 196 -30.41 9.35 -23.37
CA TYR A 196 -29.09 8.77 -23.70
C TYR A 196 -28.40 8.10 -22.49
N THR A 197 -28.97 8.17 -21.28
CA THR A 197 -28.46 7.46 -20.09
C THR A 197 -28.21 5.96 -20.34
N PRO A 198 -29.11 5.19 -20.99
CA PRO A 198 -28.85 3.77 -21.29
C PRO A 198 -27.59 3.57 -22.14
N SER A 199 -27.36 4.43 -23.14
CA SER A 199 -26.16 4.37 -23.97
C SER A 199 -24.89 4.77 -23.21
N LEU A 200 -24.99 5.71 -22.26
CA LEU A 200 -23.89 6.06 -21.38
C LEU A 200 -23.52 4.92 -20.43
N LYS A 201 -24.50 4.15 -19.93
CA LYS A 201 -24.27 2.94 -19.13
C LYS A 201 -23.43 1.93 -19.92
N VAL A 202 -23.90 1.54 -21.11
CA VAL A 202 -23.18 0.57 -21.96
C VAL A 202 -21.81 1.10 -22.36
N TYR A 203 -21.69 2.39 -22.70
CA TYR A 203 -20.39 2.97 -23.02
C TYR A 203 -19.42 2.94 -21.84
N CYS A 204 -19.89 3.18 -20.61
CA CYS A 204 -19.08 3.03 -19.40
C CYS A 204 -18.61 1.58 -19.22
N GLN A 205 -19.46 0.58 -19.48
CA GLN A 205 -19.11 -0.84 -19.41
C GLN A 205 -18.07 -1.21 -20.46
N VAL A 206 -18.29 -0.85 -21.72
CA VAL A 206 -17.33 -1.03 -22.82
C VAL A 206 -15.96 -0.46 -22.44
N LEU A 207 -15.90 0.80 -21.99
CA LEU A 207 -14.62 1.39 -21.56
C LEU A 207 -14.01 0.65 -20.36
N THR A 208 -14.83 0.19 -19.42
CA THR A 208 -14.38 -0.60 -18.26
C THR A 208 -13.73 -1.90 -18.69
N ASP A 209 -14.35 -2.64 -19.61
CA ASP A 209 -13.87 -3.93 -20.07
C ASP A 209 -12.66 -3.78 -20.99
N MET A 210 -12.64 -2.74 -21.82
CA MET A 210 -11.43 -2.36 -22.56
C MET A 210 -10.26 -2.05 -21.62
N LEU A 211 -10.47 -1.34 -20.51
CA LEU A 211 -9.39 -1.09 -19.52
C LEU A 211 -8.89 -2.39 -18.86
N LYS A 212 -9.75 -3.41 -18.70
CA LYS A 212 -9.36 -4.72 -18.15
C LYS A 212 -8.60 -5.58 -19.16
N ASN A 213 -9.02 -5.58 -20.42
CA ASN A 213 -8.63 -6.58 -21.42
C ASN A 213 -7.69 -6.06 -22.52
N SER A 214 -7.46 -4.74 -22.63
CA SER A 214 -6.72 -4.20 -23.77
C SER A 214 -5.22 -4.46 -23.68
N SER A 215 -4.65 -4.79 -24.83
CA SER A 215 -3.20 -4.75 -25.06
C SER A 215 -2.70 -3.30 -25.08
N SER A 216 -1.44 -3.11 -24.67
CA SER A 216 -0.77 -1.82 -24.40
C SER A 216 -1.04 -0.71 -25.44
N ARG A 217 -1.21 -1.04 -26.72
CA ARG A 217 -1.29 -0.07 -27.84
C ARG A 217 -2.52 0.85 -27.82
N ARG A 218 -3.64 0.45 -27.19
CA ARG A 218 -4.90 1.24 -27.21
C ARG A 218 -5.34 1.75 -25.84
N ILE A 219 -4.69 1.34 -24.75
CA ILE A 219 -5.09 1.75 -23.40
C ILE A 219 -5.03 3.27 -23.23
N SER A 220 -4.00 3.95 -23.76
CA SER A 220 -3.95 5.42 -23.72
C SER A 220 -5.16 6.08 -24.38
N GLN A 221 -5.67 5.53 -25.49
CA GLN A 221 -6.87 6.06 -26.13
C GLN A 221 -8.12 5.85 -25.27
N VAL A 222 -8.23 4.68 -24.63
CA VAL A 222 -9.31 4.36 -23.68
C VAL A 222 -9.25 5.27 -22.45
N VAL A 223 -8.06 5.54 -21.91
CA VAL A 223 -7.84 6.46 -20.79
C VAL A 223 -8.25 7.90 -21.18
N SER A 224 -7.87 8.35 -22.38
CA SER A 224 -8.27 9.67 -22.90
C SER A 224 -9.79 9.79 -23.12
N ALA A 225 -10.43 8.75 -23.67
CA ALA A 225 -11.87 8.68 -23.85
C ALA A 225 -12.61 8.72 -22.50
N SER A 226 -12.09 7.97 -21.53
CA SER A 226 -12.59 7.89 -20.16
C SER A 226 -12.52 9.25 -19.45
N GLN A 227 -11.42 9.98 -19.59
CA GLN A 227 -11.28 11.32 -19.00
C GLN A 227 -12.37 12.29 -19.48
N LYS A 228 -12.65 12.28 -20.79
CA LYS A 228 -13.65 13.17 -21.40
C LYS A 228 -15.08 12.80 -20.97
N SER A 229 -15.33 11.51 -20.73
CA SER A 229 -16.65 10.95 -20.44
C SER A 229 -16.96 10.81 -18.94
N MET A 230 -15.94 10.94 -18.08
CA MET A 230 -16.05 10.86 -16.61
C MET A 230 -17.22 11.67 -16.01
N PRO A 231 -17.48 12.93 -16.40
CA PRO A 231 -18.60 13.72 -15.86
C PRO A 231 -19.96 13.00 -15.92
N TYR A 232 -20.17 12.21 -16.98
CA TYR A 232 -21.43 11.54 -17.28
C TYR A 232 -21.56 10.19 -16.57
N PHE A 233 -20.45 9.63 -16.09
CA PHE A 233 -20.43 8.34 -15.41
C PHE A 233 -20.68 8.48 -13.91
N ILE A 234 -20.37 9.60 -13.28
CA ILE A 234 -20.42 9.78 -11.80
C ILE A 234 -21.80 9.48 -11.20
N SER A 235 -22.89 9.75 -11.93
CA SER A 235 -24.25 9.41 -11.49
C SER A 235 -24.55 7.91 -11.51
N LEU A 236 -23.76 7.12 -12.24
CA LEU A 236 -23.90 5.66 -12.42
C LEU A 236 -23.14 4.90 -11.32
N ARG A 237 -23.54 5.09 -10.05
CA ARG A 237 -22.78 4.63 -8.85
C ARG A 237 -22.25 3.19 -8.94
N LYS A 238 -23.06 2.24 -9.43
CA LYS A 238 -22.66 0.83 -9.58
C LYS A 238 -21.52 0.67 -10.61
N LEU A 239 -21.67 1.26 -11.80
CA LEU A 239 -20.66 1.19 -12.88
C LEU A 239 -19.37 1.96 -12.54
N VAL A 240 -19.49 3.09 -11.84
CA VAL A 240 -18.33 3.90 -11.41
C VAL A 240 -17.39 3.09 -10.52
N LYS A 241 -17.92 2.24 -9.65
CA LYS A 241 -17.13 1.36 -8.79
C LYS A 241 -16.21 0.46 -9.61
N ASP A 242 -16.76 -0.23 -10.62
CA ASP A 242 -15.98 -1.13 -11.48
C ASP A 242 -15.04 -0.37 -12.41
N PHE A 243 -15.45 0.81 -12.86
CA PHE A 243 -14.62 1.70 -13.67
C PHE A 243 -13.38 2.16 -12.90
N VAL A 244 -13.54 2.63 -11.66
CA VAL A 244 -12.42 3.02 -10.79
C VAL A 244 -11.51 1.82 -10.49
N LYS A 245 -12.09 0.64 -10.28
CA LYS A 245 -11.33 -0.60 -10.09
C LYS A 245 -10.51 -0.99 -11.34
N ALA A 246 -11.06 -0.78 -12.53
CA ALA A 246 -10.34 -1.00 -13.79
C ALA A 246 -9.17 -0.02 -13.94
N PHE A 247 -9.35 1.27 -13.65
CA PHE A 247 -8.25 2.25 -13.59
C PHE A 247 -7.14 1.84 -12.62
N ALA A 248 -7.51 1.44 -11.39
CA ALA A 248 -6.54 0.96 -10.41
C ALA A 248 -5.77 -0.27 -10.90
N SER A 249 -6.42 -1.14 -11.67
CA SER A 249 -5.82 -2.35 -12.26
C SER A 249 -4.83 -2.02 -13.38
N VAL A 250 -5.15 -1.02 -14.23
CA VAL A 250 -4.24 -0.51 -15.27
C VAL A 250 -2.96 0.05 -14.66
N ILE A 251 -3.06 0.82 -13.57
CA ILE A 251 -1.91 1.46 -12.91
C ILE A 251 -0.93 0.42 -12.34
N VAL A 252 -1.42 -0.75 -11.91
CA VAL A 252 -0.58 -1.86 -11.40
C VAL A 252 -0.26 -2.91 -12.45
N ASN A 253 -0.70 -2.74 -13.71
CA ASN A 253 -0.51 -3.73 -14.76
C ASN A 253 0.95 -3.75 -15.22
N ARG A 254 1.61 -4.90 -15.04
CA ARG A 254 3.03 -5.10 -15.34
C ARG A 254 3.39 -5.01 -16.81
N ASN A 255 2.43 -5.30 -17.69
CA ASN A 255 2.66 -5.38 -19.14
C ASN A 255 2.56 -4.00 -19.83
N LEU A 256 2.25 -2.95 -19.06
CA LEU A 256 2.11 -1.59 -19.56
C LEU A 256 3.37 -0.79 -19.25
N SER A 257 3.67 0.15 -20.14
CA SER A 257 4.75 1.11 -19.92
C SER A 257 4.38 2.08 -18.79
N ASP A 258 5.39 2.67 -18.16
CA ASP A 258 5.18 3.57 -17.04
C ASP A 258 4.46 4.87 -17.46
N GLU A 259 4.60 5.30 -18.73
CA GLU A 259 3.88 6.44 -19.28
C GLU A 259 2.36 6.21 -19.26
N VAL A 260 1.90 5.03 -19.69
CA VAL A 260 0.46 4.68 -19.71
C VAL A 260 -0.09 4.59 -18.29
N LYS A 261 0.69 4.01 -17.35
CA LYS A 261 0.29 3.96 -15.92
C LYS A 261 0.15 5.35 -15.33
N LEU A 262 1.07 6.26 -15.64
CA LEU A 262 1.05 7.65 -15.17
C LEU A 262 -0.08 8.46 -15.79
N GLU A 263 -0.41 8.21 -17.06
CA GLU A 263 -1.57 8.81 -17.73
C GLU A 263 -2.88 8.36 -17.05
N ALA A 264 -3.05 7.05 -16.85
CA ALA A 264 -4.21 6.48 -16.16
C ALA A 264 -4.34 7.02 -14.72
N PHE A 265 -3.22 7.09 -14.00
CA PHE A 265 -3.17 7.68 -12.66
C PHE A 265 -3.59 9.14 -12.65
N SER A 266 -3.07 9.94 -13.59
CA SER A 266 -3.40 11.37 -13.71
C SER A 266 -4.89 11.58 -13.96
N VAL A 267 -5.50 10.76 -14.82
CA VAL A 267 -6.95 10.79 -15.05
C VAL A 267 -7.73 10.45 -13.78
N LEU A 268 -7.33 9.41 -13.04
CA LEU A 268 -7.97 9.03 -11.79
C LEU A 268 -7.85 10.13 -10.72
N GLN A 269 -6.66 10.69 -10.52
CA GLN A 269 -6.41 11.75 -9.53
C GLN A 269 -7.17 13.04 -9.86
N ASN A 270 -7.14 13.47 -11.12
CA ASN A 270 -7.90 14.64 -11.57
C ASN A 270 -9.41 14.44 -11.39
N SER A 271 -9.90 13.22 -11.61
CA SER A 271 -11.31 12.88 -11.41
C SER A 271 -11.69 12.91 -9.92
N CYS A 272 -10.85 12.39 -9.02
CA CYS A 272 -11.08 12.49 -7.57
C CYS A 272 -11.10 13.95 -7.10
N THR A 273 -10.23 14.80 -7.65
CA THR A 273 -10.20 16.23 -7.34
C THR A 273 -11.46 16.95 -7.83
N ALA A 274 -11.98 16.57 -9.01
CA ALA A 274 -13.20 17.16 -9.56
C ALA A 274 -14.48 16.65 -8.87
N TYR A 275 -14.49 15.39 -8.40
CA TYR A 275 -15.69 14.72 -7.88
C TYR A 275 -15.40 13.95 -6.57
N PRO A 276 -14.96 14.64 -5.50
CA PRO A 276 -14.44 13.98 -4.30
C PRO A 276 -15.46 13.09 -3.61
N ASN A 277 -16.71 13.54 -3.51
CA ASN A 277 -17.79 12.82 -2.84
C ASN A 277 -18.18 11.49 -3.51
N ALA A 278 -17.87 11.34 -4.80
CA ALA A 278 -18.26 10.15 -5.57
C ALA A 278 -17.09 9.20 -5.81
N LEU A 279 -15.86 9.72 -5.93
CA LEU A 279 -14.73 8.95 -6.43
C LEU A 279 -13.64 8.71 -5.40
N THR A 280 -13.37 9.63 -4.47
CA THR A 280 -12.15 9.57 -3.64
C THR A 280 -12.08 8.30 -2.79
N GLU A 281 -13.14 7.96 -2.06
CA GLU A 281 -13.15 6.76 -1.22
C GLU A 281 -12.98 5.47 -2.04
N LEU A 282 -13.69 5.37 -3.18
CA LEU A 282 -13.56 4.23 -4.10
C LEU A 282 -12.14 4.12 -4.66
N ALA A 283 -11.56 5.25 -5.06
CA ALA A 283 -10.22 5.32 -5.62
C ALA A 283 -9.17 4.89 -4.59
N LEU A 284 -9.25 5.38 -3.35
CA LEU A 284 -8.34 4.98 -2.27
C LEU A 284 -8.45 3.48 -1.97
N LYS A 285 -9.68 2.97 -1.87
CA LYS A 285 -9.96 1.55 -1.62
C LYS A 285 -9.38 0.64 -2.70
N TYR A 286 -9.75 0.87 -3.97
CA TYR A 286 -9.32 -0.01 -5.06
C TYR A 286 -7.86 0.18 -5.45
N SER A 287 -7.29 1.38 -5.28
CA SER A 287 -5.85 1.59 -5.45
C SER A 287 -5.06 0.75 -4.44
N TYR A 288 -5.47 0.75 -3.17
CA TYR A 288 -4.82 -0.07 -2.15
C TYR A 288 -5.03 -1.58 -2.41
N GLU A 289 -6.25 -2.01 -2.75
CA GLU A 289 -6.53 -3.42 -3.06
C GLU A 289 -5.67 -3.92 -4.24
N SER A 290 -5.60 -3.14 -5.33
CA SER A 290 -4.77 -3.45 -6.50
C SER A 290 -3.27 -3.46 -6.17
N LEU A 291 -2.81 -2.53 -5.33
CA LEU A 291 -1.44 -2.50 -4.84
C LEU A 291 -1.11 -3.77 -4.02
N VAL A 292 -1.99 -4.17 -3.10
CA VAL A 292 -1.79 -5.37 -2.26
C VAL A 292 -1.75 -6.65 -3.12
N LYS A 293 -2.58 -6.73 -4.17
CA LYS A 293 -2.52 -7.83 -5.15
C LYS A 293 -1.18 -7.86 -5.88
N LEU A 294 -0.69 -6.71 -6.35
CA LEU A 294 0.62 -6.60 -7.00
C LEU A 294 1.76 -7.02 -6.06
N CYS A 295 1.72 -6.57 -4.80
CA CYS A 295 2.72 -6.90 -3.78
C CYS A 295 2.81 -8.41 -3.47
N GLY A 296 1.73 -9.17 -3.71
CA GLY A 296 1.75 -10.64 -3.55
C GLY A 296 2.68 -11.35 -4.54
N ARG A 297 3.05 -10.69 -5.64
CA ARG A 297 3.94 -11.20 -6.69
C ARG A 297 5.26 -10.44 -6.73
N THR A 298 5.80 -10.07 -5.56
CA THR A 298 7.06 -9.34 -5.45
C THR A 298 8.23 -10.20 -5.94
N SER A 299 9.00 -9.68 -6.88
CA SER A 299 10.26 -10.21 -7.40
C SER A 299 11.15 -9.05 -7.85
N VAL A 300 12.39 -9.36 -8.25
CA VAL A 300 13.34 -8.38 -8.81
C VAL A 300 12.70 -7.58 -9.95
N HIS A 301 12.04 -8.27 -10.89
CA HIS A 301 11.38 -7.63 -12.04
C HIS A 301 10.09 -6.85 -11.71
N THR A 302 9.45 -7.07 -10.54
CA THR A 302 8.19 -6.37 -10.19
C THR A 302 8.39 -5.23 -9.20
N MET A 303 9.55 -5.17 -8.53
CA MET A 303 9.84 -4.16 -7.51
C MET A 303 9.74 -2.73 -8.04
N GLY A 304 10.20 -2.47 -9.27
CA GLY A 304 10.07 -1.17 -9.93
C GLY A 304 8.61 -0.71 -10.06
N SER A 305 7.76 -1.56 -10.63
CA SER A 305 6.32 -1.29 -10.75
C SER A 305 5.61 -1.16 -9.40
N ILE A 306 6.00 -1.95 -8.38
CA ILE A 306 5.47 -1.82 -7.01
C ILE A 306 5.82 -0.45 -6.43
N ASN A 307 7.07 -0.01 -6.56
CA ASN A 307 7.52 1.29 -6.07
C ASN A 307 6.84 2.46 -6.78
N LEU A 308 6.66 2.37 -8.10
CA LEU A 308 5.90 3.34 -8.87
C LEU A 308 4.46 3.44 -8.34
N ALA A 309 3.75 2.30 -8.26
CA ALA A 309 2.38 2.23 -7.77
C ALA A 309 2.23 2.82 -6.36
N LYS A 310 3.17 2.51 -5.44
CA LYS A 310 3.19 3.09 -4.10
C LYS A 310 3.34 4.60 -4.11
N ASN A 311 4.25 5.13 -4.92
CA ASN A 311 4.50 6.56 -4.97
C ASN A 311 3.29 7.32 -5.53
N VAL A 312 2.70 6.84 -6.61
CA VAL A 312 1.54 7.50 -7.23
C VAL A 312 0.31 7.38 -6.32
N PHE A 313 -0.02 6.19 -5.83
CA PHE A 313 -1.18 6.00 -4.95
C PHE A 313 -1.05 6.70 -3.60
N ALA A 314 0.17 6.90 -3.09
CA ALA A 314 0.37 7.69 -1.87
C ALA A 314 -0.16 9.12 -2.02
N THR A 315 -0.04 9.72 -3.21
CA THR A 315 -0.51 11.09 -3.45
C THR A 315 -2.04 11.22 -3.48
N LEU A 316 -2.79 10.13 -3.71
CA LEU A 316 -4.26 10.16 -3.67
C LEU A 316 -4.80 10.46 -2.27
N TYR A 317 -4.09 10.03 -1.23
CA TYR A 317 -4.49 10.27 0.17
C TYR A 317 -4.44 11.75 0.57
N SER A 318 -3.74 12.57 -0.21
CA SER A 318 -3.66 14.02 0.01
C SER A 318 -4.70 14.81 -0.78
N VAL A 319 -5.49 14.19 -1.67
CA VAL A 319 -6.53 14.86 -2.45
C VAL A 319 -7.66 15.38 -1.55
N ASP A 320 -8.14 14.51 -0.65
CA ASP A 320 -9.03 14.89 0.45
C ASP A 320 -8.42 14.36 1.76
N PRO A 321 -7.81 15.24 2.58
CA PRO A 321 -7.14 14.82 3.81
C PRO A 321 -8.06 14.13 4.82
N THR A 322 -9.37 14.43 4.81
CA THR A 322 -10.34 13.85 5.74
C THR A 322 -10.66 12.41 5.34
N VAL A 323 -11.07 12.20 4.09
CA VAL A 323 -11.36 10.86 3.56
C VAL A 323 -10.08 10.03 3.52
N GLY A 324 -8.97 10.63 3.10
CA GLY A 324 -7.64 10.02 3.11
C GLY A 324 -7.26 9.47 4.49
N TYR A 325 -7.42 10.29 5.55
CA TYR A 325 -7.19 9.83 6.91
C TYR A 325 -8.12 8.71 7.34
N GLN A 326 -9.43 8.83 7.11
CA GLN A 326 -10.40 7.81 7.50
C GLN A 326 -10.11 6.46 6.85
N THR A 327 -9.86 6.46 5.54
CA THR A 327 -9.53 5.25 4.78
C THR A 327 -8.17 4.67 5.20
N ALA A 328 -7.14 5.50 5.38
CA ALA A 328 -5.83 5.04 5.84
C ALA A 328 -5.89 4.45 7.27
N PHE A 329 -6.65 5.08 8.17
CA PHE A 329 -6.86 4.61 9.53
C PHE A 329 -7.46 3.20 9.54
N GLN A 330 -8.52 2.96 8.78
CA GLN A 330 -9.16 1.64 8.69
C GLN A 330 -8.18 0.56 8.20
N GLN A 331 -7.36 0.89 7.19
CA GLN A 331 -6.40 -0.05 6.62
C GLN A 331 -5.22 -0.32 7.57
N VAL A 332 -4.64 0.71 8.20
CA VAL A 332 -3.58 0.56 9.22
C VAL A 332 -4.10 -0.22 10.43
N ARG A 333 -5.33 0.05 10.87
CA ARG A 333 -6.00 -0.72 11.93
C ARG A 333 -6.16 -2.19 11.55
N THR A 334 -6.53 -2.48 10.30
CA THR A 334 -6.65 -3.87 9.82
C THR A 334 -5.30 -4.59 9.87
N LEU A 335 -4.20 -3.92 9.49
CA LEU A 335 -2.85 -4.46 9.66
C LEU A 335 -2.50 -4.72 11.14
N ALA A 336 -2.91 -3.84 12.04
CA ALA A 336 -2.72 -4.02 13.48
C ALA A 336 -3.52 -5.20 14.04
N LEU A 337 -4.79 -5.35 13.64
CA LEU A 337 -5.65 -6.46 14.05
C LEU A 337 -5.13 -7.81 13.54
N HIS A 338 -4.61 -7.86 12.31
CA HIS A 338 -3.93 -9.05 11.80
C HIS A 338 -2.72 -9.43 12.67
N LEU A 339 -1.93 -8.44 13.09
CA LEU A 339 -0.78 -8.66 13.98
C LEU A 339 -1.22 -9.14 15.37
N LYS A 340 -2.21 -8.49 15.99
CA LYS A 340 -2.76 -8.89 17.31
C LYS A 340 -3.32 -10.32 17.27
N SER A 341 -4.16 -10.63 16.27
CA SER A 341 -4.70 -11.97 16.05
C SER A 341 -3.61 -13.03 15.88
N SER A 342 -2.44 -12.62 15.40
CA SER A 342 -1.27 -13.49 15.27
C SER A 342 -0.59 -13.70 16.63
N LEU A 343 -0.45 -12.66 17.44
CA LEU A 343 0.13 -12.75 18.79
C LEU A 343 -0.72 -13.62 19.74
N ASP A 344 -2.05 -13.54 19.67
CA ASP A 344 -2.95 -14.30 20.55
C ASP A 344 -2.97 -15.81 20.23
N LYS A 345 -2.71 -16.17 18.97
CA LYS A 345 -2.74 -17.56 18.46
C LYS A 345 -1.41 -18.30 18.64
N GLN A 346 -0.57 -17.90 19.62
CA GLN A 346 0.74 -18.46 19.95
C GLN A 346 0.85 -20.00 20.11
N LYS A 347 -0.26 -20.74 20.02
CA LYS A 347 -0.28 -22.20 19.96
C LYS A 347 0.28 -22.78 18.65
N ASN A 348 0.36 -22.00 17.55
CA ASN A 348 0.95 -22.43 16.27
C ASN A 348 1.82 -21.33 15.62
N PRO A 349 3.09 -21.15 16.05
CA PRO A 349 3.95 -20.05 15.60
C PRO A 349 4.27 -20.08 14.09
N GLU A 350 4.31 -21.25 13.45
CA GLU A 350 4.58 -21.36 12.01
C GLU A 350 3.44 -20.84 11.12
N MET A 351 2.18 -21.15 11.46
CA MET A 351 1.02 -20.72 10.68
C MET A 351 0.77 -19.21 10.85
N THR A 352 1.04 -18.73 12.06
CA THR A 352 0.93 -17.33 12.50
C THR A 352 1.96 -16.43 11.82
N THR A 353 3.22 -16.87 11.75
CA THR A 353 4.30 -16.12 11.08
C THR A 353 4.06 -16.00 9.58
N LYS A 354 3.45 -17.03 8.95
CA LYS A 354 3.20 -17.05 7.50
C LYS A 354 2.21 -15.98 7.01
N VAL A 355 1.29 -15.51 7.85
CA VAL A 355 0.31 -14.48 7.45
C VAL A 355 0.94 -13.07 7.48
N ILE A 356 1.73 -12.78 8.51
CA ILE A 356 2.34 -11.47 8.72
C ILE A 356 3.62 -11.29 7.92
N TYR A 357 4.44 -12.34 7.79
CA TYR A 357 5.71 -12.27 7.04
C TYR A 357 5.51 -12.59 5.56
N THR A 358 4.55 -11.90 4.96
CA THR A 358 4.29 -11.89 3.52
C THR A 358 4.72 -10.56 2.93
N TRP A 359 5.04 -10.56 1.64
CA TRP A 359 5.29 -9.31 0.92
C TRP A 359 4.09 -8.38 0.96
N GLN A 360 2.87 -8.89 0.86
CA GLN A 360 1.65 -8.07 0.93
C GLN A 360 1.60 -7.24 2.22
N TYR A 361 1.82 -7.87 3.37
CA TYR A 361 1.79 -7.19 4.66
C TYR A 361 2.96 -6.20 4.81
N VAL A 362 4.19 -6.63 4.52
CA VAL A 362 5.40 -5.80 4.65
C VAL A 362 5.36 -4.59 3.71
N GLN A 363 4.95 -4.77 2.45
CA GLN A 363 4.83 -3.69 1.47
C GLN A 363 3.70 -2.72 1.84
N SER A 364 2.65 -3.19 2.53
CA SER A 364 1.56 -2.33 3.03
C SER A 364 2.05 -1.39 4.14
N LEU A 365 2.87 -1.88 5.08
CA LEU A 365 3.51 -1.02 6.09
C LEU A 365 4.43 0.02 5.44
N ASP A 366 5.22 -0.39 4.45
CA ASP A 366 6.05 0.56 3.68
C ASP A 366 5.20 1.56 2.89
N PHE A 367 4.07 1.13 2.32
CA PHE A 367 3.16 2.01 1.61
C PHE A 367 2.63 3.12 2.52
N PHE A 368 2.12 2.79 3.71
CA PHE A 368 1.66 3.81 4.65
C PHE A 368 2.77 4.72 5.17
N SER A 369 4.00 4.22 5.26
CA SER A 369 5.14 5.10 5.56
C SER A 369 5.32 6.18 4.50
N ARG A 370 5.05 5.87 3.22
CA ARG A 370 5.11 6.84 2.11
C ARG A 370 3.90 7.77 2.10
N VAL A 371 2.70 7.25 2.32
CA VAL A 371 1.47 8.04 2.44
C VAL A 371 1.64 9.15 3.47
N ILE A 372 2.11 8.80 4.67
CA ILE A 372 2.30 9.76 5.76
C ILE A 372 3.49 10.69 5.45
N SER A 373 4.59 10.18 4.88
CA SER A 373 5.75 11.01 4.51
C SER A 373 5.44 12.03 3.41
N ALA A 374 4.46 11.76 2.54
CA ALA A 374 4.02 12.65 1.48
C ALA A 374 2.95 13.65 1.94
N ALA A 375 2.41 13.48 3.15
CA ALA A 375 1.41 14.37 3.70
C ALA A 375 2.06 15.68 4.18
N PRO A 376 1.40 16.84 4.00
CA PRO A 376 1.91 18.11 4.51
C PRO A 376 1.86 18.15 6.05
N GLU A 377 2.72 18.97 6.65
CA GLU A 377 2.67 19.25 8.09
C GLU A 377 1.27 19.72 8.51
N GLY A 378 0.77 19.20 9.64
CA GLY A 378 -0.58 19.48 10.12
C GLY A 378 -1.68 18.61 9.48
N SER A 379 -1.36 17.75 8.50
CA SER A 379 -2.33 16.81 7.95
C SER A 379 -2.89 15.85 9.02
N PRO A 380 -4.20 15.51 8.99
CA PRO A 380 -4.77 14.48 9.86
C PRO A 380 -4.04 13.12 9.75
N LEU A 381 -3.42 12.83 8.60
CA LEU A 381 -2.60 11.63 8.39
C LEU A 381 -1.45 11.49 9.38
N HIS A 382 -0.92 12.59 9.94
CA HIS A 382 0.13 12.54 10.95
C HIS A 382 -0.31 11.90 12.27
N GLN A 383 -1.62 11.84 12.55
CA GLN A 383 -2.15 11.08 13.69
C GLN A 383 -1.87 9.57 13.57
N LEU A 384 -1.62 9.07 12.35
CA LEU A 384 -1.28 7.66 12.09
C LEU A 384 0.19 7.34 12.29
N ILE A 385 1.07 8.34 12.48
CA ILE A 385 2.52 8.11 12.67
C ILE A 385 2.72 7.09 13.79
N HIS A 386 2.16 7.40 14.96
CA HIS A 386 2.39 6.59 16.14
C HIS A 386 1.81 5.16 16.01
N PRO A 387 0.54 4.94 15.63
CA PRO A 387 0.02 3.60 15.35
C PRO A 387 0.84 2.82 14.30
N LEU A 388 1.23 3.45 13.20
CA LEU A 388 2.01 2.79 12.16
C LEU A 388 3.41 2.39 12.66
N VAL A 389 4.07 3.27 13.41
CA VAL A 389 5.38 3.00 14.02
C VAL A 389 5.28 1.78 14.92
N GLN A 390 4.30 1.73 15.84
CA GLN A 390 4.14 0.59 16.73
C GLN A 390 3.91 -0.73 16.01
N VAL A 391 2.96 -0.77 15.07
CA VAL A 391 2.69 -1.99 14.28
C VAL A 391 3.97 -2.43 13.56
N THR A 392 4.67 -1.49 12.93
CA THR A 392 5.90 -1.78 12.18
C THR A 392 7.04 -2.30 13.06
N LEU A 393 7.29 -1.66 14.22
CA LEU A 393 8.31 -2.10 15.18
C LEU A 393 8.00 -3.51 15.68
N ARG A 394 6.74 -3.77 16.07
CA ARG A 394 6.30 -5.08 16.56
C ARG A 394 6.40 -6.16 15.47
N THR A 395 6.03 -5.85 14.24
CA THR A 395 6.23 -6.76 13.10
C THR A 395 7.71 -7.08 12.87
N ALA A 396 8.58 -6.07 12.90
CA ALA A 396 10.02 -6.26 12.73
C ALA A 396 10.62 -7.16 13.81
N THR A 397 10.08 -7.15 15.03
CA THR A 397 10.59 -7.96 16.14
C THR A 397 9.80 -9.23 16.42
N LEU A 398 8.77 -9.55 15.63
CA LEU A 398 7.84 -10.67 15.89
C LEU A 398 8.56 -12.02 15.98
N VAL A 399 9.48 -12.34 15.06
CA VAL A 399 10.29 -13.56 15.11
C VAL A 399 11.77 -13.21 15.30
N PRO A 400 12.39 -13.60 16.43
CA PRO A 400 13.80 -13.33 16.71
C PRO A 400 14.73 -14.32 15.99
N SER A 401 14.61 -14.43 14.66
CA SER A 401 15.41 -15.34 13.82
C SER A 401 16.30 -14.57 12.84
N PRO A 402 17.57 -14.98 12.64
CA PRO A 402 18.43 -14.40 11.62
C PRO A 402 17.89 -14.50 10.20
N ALA A 403 16.96 -15.44 9.95
CA ALA A 403 16.31 -15.58 8.65
C ALA A 403 15.50 -14.33 8.26
N TYR A 404 15.03 -13.56 9.24
CA TYR A 404 14.14 -12.40 9.03
C TYR A 404 14.84 -11.05 9.23
N PHE A 405 16.18 -11.03 9.30
CA PHE A 405 16.92 -9.77 9.21
C PHE A 405 16.60 -8.95 7.96
N PRO A 406 16.38 -9.55 6.77
CA PRO A 406 16.00 -8.77 5.60
C PRO A 406 14.68 -8.02 5.79
N LEU A 407 13.63 -8.68 6.29
CA LEU A 407 12.37 -8.04 6.68
C LEU A 407 12.59 -6.91 7.70
N ARG A 408 13.38 -7.18 8.74
CA ARG A 408 13.69 -6.20 9.79
C ARG A 408 14.32 -4.94 9.20
N PHE A 409 15.32 -5.11 8.35
CA PHE A 409 16.02 -4.03 7.66
C PHE A 409 15.10 -3.27 6.70
N TYR A 410 14.26 -3.99 5.96
CA TYR A 410 13.27 -3.38 5.08
C TYR A 410 12.34 -2.44 5.84
N LEU A 411 11.75 -2.91 6.95
CA LEU A 411 10.86 -2.10 7.79
C LEU A 411 11.59 -0.95 8.50
N VAL A 412 12.84 -1.14 8.93
CA VAL A 412 13.65 -0.04 9.48
C VAL A 412 13.85 1.06 8.42
N ARG A 413 14.09 0.73 7.14
CA ARG A 413 14.18 1.74 6.07
C ARG A 413 12.88 2.51 5.90
N SER A 414 11.73 1.84 5.97
CA SER A 414 10.42 2.52 5.95
C SER A 414 10.27 3.50 7.13
N LEU A 415 10.71 3.12 8.33
CA LEU A 415 10.67 3.99 9.50
C LEU A 415 11.68 5.13 9.46
N VAL A 416 12.88 4.90 8.90
CA VAL A 416 13.86 5.98 8.63
C VAL A 416 13.25 7.02 7.69
N ARG A 417 12.56 6.58 6.63
CA ARG A 417 11.84 7.49 5.72
C ARG A 417 10.80 8.30 6.48
N LEU A 418 9.97 7.63 7.29
CA LEU A 418 8.92 8.30 8.07
C LEU A 418 9.51 9.35 9.02
N SER A 419 10.55 8.99 9.77
CA SER A 419 11.23 9.91 10.70
C SER A 419 11.85 11.11 9.98
N ARG A 420 12.46 10.89 8.80
CA ARG A 420 13.06 11.95 7.98
C ARG A 420 12.04 13.01 7.53
N HIS A 421 10.86 12.59 7.10
CA HIS A 421 9.86 13.51 6.51
C HIS A 421 8.95 14.15 7.57
N THR A 422 8.71 13.46 8.68
CA THR A 422 7.81 13.95 9.75
C THR A 422 8.53 14.66 10.88
N GLY A 423 9.86 14.53 10.97
CA GLY A 423 10.66 15.03 12.09
C GLY A 423 10.42 14.28 13.42
N VAL A 424 9.57 13.26 13.43
CA VAL A 424 9.27 12.48 14.65
C VAL A 424 10.42 11.53 14.94
N TYR A 425 10.92 11.59 16.17
CA TYR A 425 11.94 10.68 16.65
C TYR A 425 11.40 9.25 16.77
N ILE A 426 12.07 8.29 16.15
CA ILE A 426 11.80 6.86 16.29
C ILE A 426 13.08 6.19 16.81
N PRO A 427 13.04 5.41 17.92
CA PRO A 427 14.22 4.81 18.55
C PRO A 427 14.73 3.57 17.78
N LEU A 428 15.11 3.73 16.51
CA LEU A 428 15.54 2.64 15.62
C LEU A 428 16.89 2.03 16.00
N GLY A 429 17.72 2.77 16.74
CA GLY A 429 19.03 2.29 17.18
C GLY A 429 18.97 1.01 18.04
N SER A 430 17.94 0.86 18.88
CA SER A 430 17.77 -0.33 19.73
C SER A 430 17.49 -1.59 18.91
N ILE A 431 16.63 -1.49 17.89
CA ILE A 431 16.31 -2.62 16.99
C ILE A 431 17.53 -3.10 16.23
N LEU A 432 18.39 -2.17 15.78
CA LEU A 432 19.64 -2.52 15.10
C LEU A 432 20.65 -3.13 16.06
N VAL A 433 20.73 -2.64 17.29
CA VAL A 433 21.59 -3.22 18.33
C VAL A 433 21.19 -4.68 18.64
N ASP A 434 19.91 -5.02 18.64
CA ASP A 434 19.46 -6.40 18.87
C ASP A 434 20.01 -7.38 17.83
N VAL A 435 20.23 -6.94 16.59
CA VAL A 435 20.82 -7.78 15.54
C VAL A 435 22.25 -8.20 15.90
N LEU A 436 23.00 -7.35 16.62
CA LEU A 436 24.35 -7.64 17.12
C LEU A 436 24.38 -8.67 18.25
N ALA A 437 23.24 -8.99 18.87
CA ALA A 437 23.15 -10.07 19.85
C ALA A 437 23.13 -11.45 19.19
N SER A 438 22.82 -11.53 17.89
CA SER A 438 22.70 -12.80 17.17
C SER A 438 24.04 -13.47 16.89
N ASN A 439 24.08 -14.79 17.11
CA ASN A 439 25.23 -15.63 16.74
C ASN A 439 25.49 -15.64 15.23
N ALA A 440 24.47 -15.37 14.41
CA ALA A 440 24.62 -15.26 12.95
C ALA A 440 25.49 -14.06 12.54
N VAL A 441 25.68 -13.08 13.44
CA VAL A 441 26.48 -11.88 13.21
C VAL A 441 27.78 -11.91 14.01
N SER A 442 27.77 -12.48 15.22
CA SER A 442 28.92 -12.43 16.14
C SER A 442 30.00 -13.49 15.90
N LYS A 443 29.62 -14.68 15.40
CA LYS A 443 30.54 -15.82 15.17
C LYS A 443 30.99 -15.89 13.72
N ARG A 444 32.21 -16.36 13.47
CA ARG A 444 32.73 -16.57 12.11
C ARG A 444 31.85 -17.56 11.33
N GLY A 445 31.28 -17.10 10.22
CA GLY A 445 30.50 -17.92 9.30
C GLY A 445 31.34 -18.92 8.50
N LYS A 446 30.68 -19.96 7.98
CA LYS A 446 31.28 -20.95 7.09
C LYS A 446 31.54 -20.34 5.72
N LYS A 447 32.69 -20.68 5.10
CA LYS A 447 32.95 -20.29 3.70
C LYS A 447 31.91 -20.93 2.79
N SER A 448 31.53 -20.20 1.75
CA SER A 448 30.53 -20.62 0.77
C SER A 448 30.78 -19.88 -0.55
N SER A 449 30.42 -20.51 -1.66
CA SER A 449 30.44 -19.95 -3.02
C SER A 449 29.10 -19.32 -3.44
N LEU A 450 28.17 -19.13 -2.49
CA LEU A 450 26.88 -18.48 -2.77
C LEU A 450 27.10 -17.04 -3.27
N LYS A 451 26.21 -16.60 -4.18
CA LYS A 451 26.09 -15.19 -4.59
C LYS A 451 25.80 -14.30 -3.38
N GLN A 452 26.06 -13.00 -3.50
CA GLN A 452 25.73 -12.06 -2.43
C GLN A 452 24.23 -12.06 -2.15
N PHE A 453 23.84 -11.90 -0.88
CA PHE A 453 22.42 -11.91 -0.52
C PHE A 453 21.76 -10.59 -0.92
N ASP A 454 20.67 -10.66 -1.67
CA ASP A 454 19.85 -9.52 -2.05
C ASP A 454 18.82 -9.17 -0.96
N PHE A 455 19.01 -8.02 -0.33
CA PHE A 455 18.12 -7.48 0.71
C PHE A 455 16.96 -6.64 0.18
N ASP A 456 17.01 -6.23 -1.09
CA ASP A 456 16.01 -5.36 -1.68
C ASP A 456 14.80 -6.17 -2.16
N ASN A 457 15.02 -7.39 -2.70
CA ASN A 457 13.95 -8.28 -3.18
C ASN A 457 13.73 -9.55 -2.36
N ASN A 458 14.27 -9.63 -1.13
CA ASN A 458 13.95 -10.72 -0.21
C ASN A 458 13.62 -10.22 1.20
N ILE A 459 12.51 -10.72 1.77
CA ILE A 459 12.15 -10.50 3.19
C ILE A 459 12.61 -11.65 4.10
N ARG A 460 13.07 -12.77 3.53
CA ARG A 460 13.52 -13.94 4.28
C ARG A 460 14.74 -14.56 3.61
N ALA A 461 15.79 -14.82 4.40
CA ALA A 461 16.92 -15.60 3.96
C ALA A 461 16.60 -17.10 3.99
N SER A 462 16.98 -17.82 2.92
CA SER A 462 16.86 -19.27 2.88
C SER A 462 17.85 -19.94 3.84
N ALA A 463 17.58 -21.19 4.21
CA ALA A 463 18.40 -21.93 5.16
C ALA A 463 19.85 -22.10 4.70
N SER A 464 20.11 -22.10 3.37
CA SER A 464 21.46 -22.24 2.80
C SER A 464 22.35 -21.03 3.09
N TYR A 465 21.78 -19.83 3.21
CA TYR A 465 22.53 -18.62 3.54
C TYR A 465 22.88 -18.52 5.02
N ILE A 466 22.02 -19.03 5.92
CA ILE A 466 22.17 -18.82 7.35
C ILE A 466 23.44 -19.49 7.88
N GLY A 467 24.28 -18.72 8.57
CA GLY A 467 25.56 -19.19 9.12
C GLY A 467 26.71 -19.23 8.11
N THR A 468 26.49 -18.80 6.86
CA THR A 468 27.55 -18.58 5.89
C THR A 468 28.23 -17.22 6.09
N GLN A 469 29.48 -17.12 5.67
CA GLN A 469 30.23 -15.87 5.69
C GLN A 469 29.66 -14.86 4.68
N VAL A 470 29.09 -15.32 3.56
CA VAL A 470 28.44 -14.46 2.56
C VAL A 470 27.24 -13.73 3.17
N TYR A 471 26.33 -14.45 3.81
CA TYR A 471 25.19 -13.85 4.48
C TYR A 471 25.62 -12.94 5.63
N GLN A 472 26.55 -13.39 6.46
CA GLN A 472 27.05 -12.61 7.59
C GLN A 472 27.67 -11.27 7.16
N ASN A 473 28.48 -11.27 6.10
CA ASN A 473 29.07 -10.06 5.56
C ASN A 473 27.99 -9.11 5.02
N SER A 474 27.02 -9.65 4.27
CA SER A 474 25.94 -8.87 3.68
C SER A 474 25.03 -8.24 4.75
N VAL A 475 24.69 -8.99 5.81
CA VAL A 475 23.99 -8.47 7.00
C VAL A 475 24.82 -7.37 7.68
N GLY A 476 26.14 -7.56 7.79
CA GLY A 476 27.04 -6.60 8.43
C GLY A 476 27.12 -5.28 7.66
N ASP A 477 27.22 -5.34 6.33
CA ASP A 477 27.23 -4.16 5.47
C ASP A 477 25.92 -3.37 5.64
N GLU A 478 24.76 -4.04 5.49
CA GLU A 478 23.44 -3.40 5.62
C GLU A 478 23.19 -2.85 7.02
N LEU A 479 23.62 -3.55 8.06
CA LEU A 479 23.48 -3.10 9.44
C LEU A 479 24.24 -1.78 9.68
N VAL A 480 25.45 -1.66 9.16
CA VAL A 480 26.26 -0.44 9.29
C VAL A 480 25.62 0.70 8.49
N ASP A 481 25.15 0.43 7.28
CA ASP A 481 24.48 1.44 6.45
C ASP A 481 23.20 1.95 7.14
N LEU A 482 22.41 1.06 7.75
CA LEU A 482 21.23 1.45 8.52
C LEU A 482 21.57 2.26 9.77
N PHE A 483 22.63 1.91 10.51
CA PHE A 483 23.06 2.73 11.64
C PHE A 483 23.41 4.15 11.21
N VAL A 484 24.12 4.28 10.08
CA VAL A 484 24.48 5.59 9.52
C VAL A 484 23.21 6.35 9.11
N GLU A 485 22.29 5.72 8.37
CA GLU A 485 21.03 6.34 7.95
C GLU A 485 20.12 6.75 9.11
N VAL A 486 20.12 6.00 10.22
CA VAL A 486 19.36 6.34 11.43
C VAL A 486 19.97 7.55 12.14
N PHE A 487 21.28 7.53 12.44
CA PHE A 487 21.89 8.58 13.26
C PHE A 487 22.16 9.87 12.49
N VAL A 488 22.29 9.82 11.16
CA VAL A 488 22.47 11.03 10.36
C VAL A 488 21.24 11.96 10.44
N LEU A 489 20.03 11.41 10.62
CA LEU A 489 18.80 12.19 10.86
C LEU A 489 18.94 13.15 12.04
N TYR A 490 19.70 12.73 13.06
CA TYR A 490 19.87 13.47 14.31
C TYR A 490 21.24 14.12 14.42
N SER A 491 22.06 14.10 13.35
CA SER A 491 23.45 14.58 13.37
C SER A 491 23.61 16.04 13.80
N LYS A 492 22.56 16.86 13.62
CA LYS A 492 22.51 18.27 14.00
C LYS A 492 21.78 18.53 15.33
N SER A 493 21.20 17.50 15.94
CA SER A 493 20.41 17.65 17.17
C SER A 493 21.30 18.02 18.34
N ILE A 494 20.86 18.97 19.17
CA ILE A 494 21.55 19.37 20.39
C ILE A 494 21.69 18.20 21.39
N ALA A 495 20.78 17.22 21.34
CA ALA A 495 20.75 16.03 22.19
C ALA A 495 21.50 14.83 21.59
N PHE A 496 22.21 15.02 20.46
CA PHE A 496 22.93 13.95 19.78
C PHE A 496 23.94 13.21 20.69
N PRO A 497 24.77 13.89 21.51
CA PRO A 497 25.74 13.22 22.41
C PRO A 497 25.07 12.21 23.35
N GLU A 498 23.94 12.59 23.95
CA GLU A 498 23.18 11.76 24.87
C GLU A 498 22.47 10.61 24.12
N LEU A 499 21.93 10.89 22.94
CA LEU A 499 21.25 9.92 22.10
C LEU A 499 22.18 8.76 21.66
N VAL A 500 23.41 9.08 21.28
CA VAL A 500 24.33 8.12 20.65
C VAL A 500 25.20 7.36 21.66
N SER A 501 25.38 7.89 22.87
CA SER A 501 26.26 7.33 23.90
C SER A 501 25.96 5.86 24.27
N PRO A 502 24.69 5.44 24.50
CA PRO A 502 24.36 4.03 24.77
C PRO A 502 24.73 3.11 23.61
N VAL A 503 24.57 3.60 22.38
CA VAL A 503 24.84 2.84 21.16
C VAL A 503 26.34 2.68 20.97
N ILE A 504 27.13 3.76 21.08
CA ILE A 504 28.60 3.70 21.03
C ILE A 504 29.13 2.68 22.04
N THR A 505 28.62 2.71 23.26
CA THR A 505 29.04 1.78 24.32
C THR A 505 28.73 0.33 23.96
N THR A 506 27.58 0.09 23.33
CA THR A 506 27.18 -1.25 22.91
C THR A 506 27.98 -1.73 21.70
N LEU A 507 28.22 -0.88 20.72
CA LEU A 507 29.07 -1.19 19.56
C LEU A 507 30.51 -1.51 19.99
N LYS A 508 31.10 -0.70 20.89
CA LYS A 508 32.45 -0.96 21.46
C LYS A 508 32.51 -2.30 22.22
N ARG A 509 31.45 -2.67 22.95
CA ARG A 509 31.37 -3.99 23.61
C ARG A 509 31.26 -5.11 22.59
N PHE A 510 30.49 -4.92 21.52
CA PHE A 510 30.35 -5.90 20.45
C PHE A 510 31.68 -6.14 19.72
N THR A 511 32.40 -5.09 19.33
CA THR A 511 33.66 -5.23 18.58
C THR A 511 34.76 -5.95 19.37
N LYS A 512 34.74 -5.84 20.71
CA LYS A 512 35.65 -6.58 21.59
C LYS A 512 35.33 -8.08 21.68
N ARG A 513 34.06 -8.48 21.56
CA ARG A 513 33.62 -9.89 21.68
C ARG A 513 33.45 -10.62 20.34
N SER A 514 33.18 -9.89 19.27
CA SER A 514 32.87 -10.47 17.96
C SER A 514 34.13 -10.98 17.27
N THR A 515 34.00 -12.13 16.62
CA THR A 515 35.07 -12.72 15.79
C THR A 515 35.03 -12.27 14.33
N ASN A 516 34.06 -11.44 13.94
CA ASN A 516 33.92 -10.92 12.58
C ASN A 516 34.80 -9.69 12.36
N ALA A 517 36.04 -9.91 11.90
CA ALA A 517 37.01 -8.83 11.69
C ALA A 517 36.55 -7.76 10.69
N ARG A 518 35.80 -8.12 9.65
CA ARG A 518 35.30 -7.16 8.64
C ARG A 518 34.27 -6.22 9.25
N LEU A 519 33.24 -6.77 9.89
CA LEU A 519 32.22 -5.98 10.56
C LEU A 519 32.83 -5.14 11.69
N ASN A 520 33.77 -5.69 12.45
CA ASN A 520 34.46 -4.95 13.52
C ASN A 520 35.20 -3.72 12.98
N LYS A 521 35.86 -3.81 11.82
CA LYS A 521 36.52 -2.66 11.17
C LYS A 521 35.49 -1.60 10.76
N GLN A 522 34.39 -2.01 10.12
CA GLN A 522 33.33 -1.08 9.71
C GLN A 522 32.67 -0.38 10.92
N LEU A 523 32.40 -1.14 11.99
CA LEU A 523 31.87 -0.60 13.23
C LEU A 523 32.86 0.33 13.93
N ALA A 524 34.17 0.06 13.87
CA ALA A 524 35.18 0.96 14.42
C ALA A 524 35.15 2.33 13.71
N THR A 525 35.07 2.34 12.38
CA THR A 525 34.92 3.57 11.59
C THR A 525 33.61 4.29 11.92
N LEU A 526 32.50 3.56 12.06
CA LEU A 526 31.23 4.15 12.48
C LEU A 526 31.35 4.78 13.87
N ILE A 527 31.90 4.06 14.86
CA ILE A 527 32.09 4.55 16.24
C ILE A 527 32.91 5.84 16.23
N GLU A 528 34.02 5.89 15.48
CA GLU A 528 34.85 7.07 15.36
C GLU A 528 34.06 8.28 14.85
N ARG A 529 33.22 8.09 13.82
CA ARG A 529 32.39 9.15 13.25
C ARG A 529 31.25 9.57 14.18
N LEU A 530 30.65 8.64 14.92
CA LEU A 530 29.64 8.97 15.94
C LEU A 530 30.25 9.79 17.08
N VAL A 531 31.46 9.43 17.55
CA VAL A 531 32.20 10.20 18.56
C VAL A 531 32.55 11.59 18.03
N SER A 532 33.12 11.67 16.82
CA SER A 532 33.48 12.96 16.21
C SER A 532 32.27 13.87 16.02
N ASN A 533 31.11 13.33 15.66
CA ASN A 533 29.88 14.11 15.56
C ASN A 533 29.37 14.55 16.94
N SER A 534 29.49 13.69 17.96
CA SER A 534 29.19 14.06 19.35
C SER A 534 30.07 15.23 19.82
N ASP A 535 31.38 15.15 19.61
CA ASP A 535 32.33 16.20 19.98
C ASP A 535 32.07 17.51 19.20
N TYR A 536 31.70 17.39 17.92
CA TYR A 536 31.26 18.54 17.12
C TYR A 536 30.04 19.22 17.75
N ILE A 537 29.00 18.46 18.13
CA ILE A 537 27.81 19.03 18.75
C ILE A 537 28.10 19.65 20.12
N VAL A 538 28.95 19.02 20.94
CA VAL A 538 29.38 19.60 22.23
C VAL A 538 30.05 20.96 22.03
N LYS A 539 30.98 21.09 21.06
CA LYS A 539 31.61 22.38 20.73
C LYS A 539 30.62 23.44 20.28
N GLN A 540 29.55 23.05 19.57
CA GLN A 540 28.49 23.98 19.18
C GLN A 540 27.62 24.38 20.38
N ARG A 541 27.38 23.46 21.33
CA ARG A 541 26.64 23.73 22.58
C ARG A 541 27.37 24.72 23.48
N ASP A 542 28.70 24.73 23.49
CA ASP A 542 29.49 25.67 24.30
C ASP A 542 29.22 27.15 23.91
N ASN A 543 28.74 27.39 22.69
CA ASN A 543 28.41 28.74 22.18
C ASN A 543 26.93 29.12 22.38
N VAL A 544 26.13 28.24 22.98
CA VAL A 544 24.69 28.45 23.18
C VAL A 544 24.43 29.23 24.47
N THR A 545 23.61 30.28 24.38
CA THR A 545 23.21 31.13 25.52
C THR A 545 21.82 30.82 26.06
N PHE A 546 21.09 29.87 25.45
CA PHE A 546 19.72 29.52 25.80
C PHE A 546 19.62 28.22 26.59
N GLY A 547 18.53 28.05 27.34
CA GLY A 547 18.31 26.90 28.20
C GLY A 547 17.41 25.82 27.55
N PRO A 548 17.24 24.67 28.23
CA PRO A 548 16.36 23.59 27.75
C PRO A 548 14.88 23.95 27.61
N ARG A 549 14.46 25.11 28.15
CA ARG A 549 13.08 25.61 28.07
C ARG A 549 12.78 26.36 26.76
N ASP A 550 13.82 26.83 26.08
CA ASP A 550 13.69 27.68 24.89
C ASP A 550 13.51 26.83 23.63
N LYS A 551 12.32 26.23 23.47
CA LYS A 551 12.00 25.27 22.40
C LYS A 551 12.28 25.80 20.99
N GLU A 552 12.00 27.08 20.75
CA GLU A 552 12.23 27.73 19.45
C GLU A 552 13.72 27.83 19.13
N LEU A 553 14.54 28.21 20.11
CA LEU A 553 15.99 28.32 19.95
C LEU A 553 16.64 26.94 19.82
N ILE A 554 16.12 25.92 20.52
CA ILE A 554 16.51 24.52 20.35
C ILE A 554 16.19 24.03 18.94
N ALA A 555 15.00 24.35 18.41
CA ALA A 555 14.62 23.98 17.04
C ALA A 555 15.46 24.73 15.98
N ALA A 556 15.94 25.93 16.30
CA ALA A 556 16.82 26.71 15.44
C ALA A 556 18.30 26.27 15.49
N PHE A 557 18.69 25.45 16.48
CA PHE A 557 20.07 24.98 16.65
C PHE A 557 20.58 24.26 15.39
N LEU A 558 21.63 24.82 14.77
CA LEU A 558 22.25 24.31 13.54
C LEU A 558 21.26 24.10 12.37
N LYS A 559 20.15 24.85 12.34
CA LYS A 559 19.16 24.75 11.25
C LYS A 559 19.79 25.08 9.89
N GLU A 560 20.54 26.18 9.83
CA GLU A 560 21.23 26.68 8.63
C GLU A 560 22.45 25.83 8.20
N THR A 561 22.89 24.89 9.04
CA THR A 561 24.02 24.01 8.69
C THR A 561 23.52 22.84 7.85
N GLU A 562 24.14 22.64 6.70
CA GLU A 562 23.96 21.43 5.87
C GLU A 562 24.41 20.18 6.65
N TRP A 563 23.57 19.14 6.68
CA TRP A 563 23.87 17.92 7.44
C TRP A 563 25.07 17.17 6.84
N GLU A 564 25.30 17.34 5.54
CA GLU A 564 26.41 16.82 4.76
C GLU A 564 27.78 17.25 5.30
N LYS A 565 27.84 18.46 5.87
CA LYS A 565 29.06 19.05 6.43
C LYS A 565 29.39 18.52 7.83
N THR A 566 28.46 17.81 8.47
CA THR A 566 28.72 17.20 9.77
C THR A 566 29.69 16.01 9.65
N PRO A 567 30.47 15.69 10.69
CA PRO A 567 31.36 14.53 10.67
C PRO A 567 30.65 13.22 10.30
N LEU A 568 29.41 13.02 10.76
CA LEU A 568 28.62 11.84 10.40
C LEU A 568 28.03 11.92 8.99
N GLY A 569 27.65 13.12 8.53
CA GLY A 569 27.14 13.37 7.18
C GLY A 569 28.14 12.96 6.09
N THR A 570 29.43 13.25 6.28
CA THR A 570 30.49 12.82 5.35
C THR A 570 30.56 11.30 5.19
N LEU A 571 30.39 10.55 6.28
CA LEU A 571 30.34 9.08 6.23
C LEU A 571 29.08 8.60 5.52
N ALA A 572 27.93 9.22 5.76
CA ALA A 572 26.67 8.87 5.12
C ALA A 572 26.72 9.05 3.60
N ILE A 573 27.29 10.16 3.10
CA ILE A 573 27.49 10.38 1.67
C ILE A 573 28.38 9.29 1.07
N ALA A 574 29.53 9.02 1.70
CA ALA A 574 30.45 7.99 1.23
C ALA A 574 29.77 6.61 1.16
N ARG A 575 28.99 6.25 2.18
CA ARG A 575 28.23 4.99 2.23
C ARG A 575 27.15 4.91 1.17
N ARG A 576 26.35 5.96 0.97
CA ARG A 576 25.34 6.00 -0.10
C ARG A 576 25.96 5.78 -1.47
N ARG A 577 27.08 6.47 -1.75
CA ARG A 577 27.83 6.30 -3.00
C ARG A 577 28.31 4.86 -3.19
N THR A 578 28.92 4.26 -2.17
CA THR A 578 29.35 2.84 -2.24
C THR A 578 28.17 1.89 -2.46
N ARG A 579 27.01 2.16 -1.84
CA ARG A 579 25.79 1.37 -2.05
C ARG A 579 25.27 1.49 -3.48
N GLU A 580 25.21 2.71 -4.02
CA GLU A 580 24.83 2.95 -5.41
C GLU A 580 25.76 2.27 -6.42
N GLU A 581 27.08 2.36 -6.21
CA GLU A 581 28.08 1.66 -7.02
C GLU A 581 27.91 0.14 -6.95
N ARG A 582 27.60 -0.41 -5.77
CA ARG A 582 27.32 -1.84 -5.60
C ARG A 582 26.05 -2.28 -6.32
N VAL A 583 24.97 -1.49 -6.23
CA VAL A 583 23.71 -1.79 -6.93
C VAL A 583 23.92 -1.77 -8.43
N LYS A 584 24.61 -0.76 -8.97
CA LYS A 584 24.95 -0.69 -10.41
C LYS A 584 25.78 -1.89 -10.86
N LEU A 585 26.78 -2.28 -10.08
CA LEU A 585 27.61 -3.44 -10.41
C LEU A 585 26.78 -4.73 -10.44
N LEU A 586 25.87 -4.92 -9.48
CA LEU A 586 24.99 -6.08 -9.47
C LEU A 586 24.02 -6.09 -10.66
N GLN A 587 23.46 -4.94 -11.02
CA GLN A 587 22.60 -4.81 -12.20
C GLN A 587 23.35 -5.15 -13.49
N ASN A 588 24.55 -4.61 -13.68
CA ASN A 588 25.37 -4.93 -14.86
C ASN A 588 25.71 -6.43 -14.92
N LEU A 589 26.01 -7.06 -13.78
CA LEU A 589 26.28 -8.49 -13.74
C LEU A 589 25.04 -9.34 -14.06
N GLU A 590 23.86 -8.90 -13.64
CA GLU A 590 22.58 -9.55 -14.01
C GLU A 590 22.30 -9.39 -15.51
N GLU A 591 22.52 -8.20 -16.08
CA GLU A 591 22.38 -7.94 -17.51
C GLU A 591 23.37 -8.77 -18.34
N ASP A 592 24.62 -8.92 -17.88
CA ASP A 592 25.62 -9.76 -18.52
C ASP A 592 25.25 -11.26 -18.44
N GLU A 593 24.75 -11.73 -17.30
CA GLU A 593 24.27 -13.12 -17.14
C GLU A 593 23.06 -13.41 -18.03
N GLU A 594 22.08 -12.50 -18.12
CA GLU A 594 20.92 -12.64 -19.00
C GLU A 594 21.32 -12.63 -20.48
N GLN A 595 22.33 -11.84 -20.87
CA GLN A 595 22.87 -11.84 -22.23
C GLN A 595 23.58 -13.15 -22.56
N VAL A 596 24.37 -13.70 -21.63
CA VAL A 596 25.08 -14.98 -21.83
C VAL A 596 24.09 -16.15 -21.90
N GLU A 597 23.09 -16.19 -21.02
CA GLU A 597 22.03 -17.22 -21.08
C GLU A 597 21.17 -17.10 -22.35
N GLY A 598 20.91 -15.87 -22.81
CA GLY A 598 20.22 -15.61 -24.07
C GLY A 598 21.02 -16.06 -25.29
N LEU A 599 22.36 -15.95 -25.26
CA LEU A 599 23.24 -16.42 -26.32
C LEU A 599 23.39 -17.95 -26.30
N SER A 600 23.54 -18.58 -25.13
CA SER A 600 23.61 -20.04 -25.04
C SER A 600 22.30 -20.73 -25.45
N GLY A 601 21.15 -20.12 -25.13
CA GLY A 601 19.85 -20.64 -25.58
C GLY A 601 19.61 -20.48 -27.10
N LEU A 602 20.34 -19.58 -27.76
CA LEU A 602 20.34 -19.46 -29.22
C LEU A 602 21.28 -20.50 -29.84
N GLU A 603 22.47 -20.72 -29.27
CA GLU A 603 23.40 -21.78 -29.70
C GLU A 603 22.77 -23.17 -29.58
N ASP A 604 22.10 -23.49 -28.46
CA ASP A 604 21.37 -24.77 -28.28
C ASP A 604 20.24 -24.93 -29.33
N SER A 605 19.61 -23.83 -29.77
CA SER A 605 18.55 -23.85 -30.79
C SER A 605 19.06 -23.91 -32.23
N GLU A 606 20.32 -23.51 -32.46
CA GLU A 606 21.02 -23.65 -33.74
C GLU A 606 21.59 -25.07 -33.88
N GLU A 607 22.13 -25.67 -32.80
CA GLU A 607 22.57 -27.08 -32.78
C GLU A 607 21.40 -28.07 -32.99
N GLU A 608 20.22 -27.83 -32.39
CA GLU A 608 19.02 -28.64 -32.64
C GLU A 608 18.50 -28.53 -34.10
N GLN A 609 18.76 -27.41 -34.79
CA GLN A 609 18.39 -27.24 -36.20
C GLN A 609 19.41 -27.88 -37.16
N GLU A 610 20.70 -27.93 -36.79
CA GLU A 610 21.73 -28.65 -37.55
C GLU A 610 21.58 -30.18 -37.43
N GLU A 611 21.27 -30.74 -36.25
CA GLU A 611 21.00 -32.18 -36.10
C GLU A 611 19.73 -32.64 -36.84
N ALA A 612 18.72 -31.78 -36.97
CA ALA A 612 17.51 -32.09 -37.74
C ALA A 612 17.77 -32.08 -39.26
N GLY A 613 18.76 -31.31 -39.73
CA GLY A 613 19.14 -31.20 -41.15
C GLY A 613 19.99 -32.36 -41.68
N GLU A 614 20.78 -33.03 -40.83
CA GLU A 614 21.61 -34.18 -41.25
C GLU A 614 20.84 -35.51 -41.31
N SER A 615 19.63 -35.59 -40.74
CA SER A 615 18.80 -36.80 -40.75
C SER A 615 18.01 -37.06 -42.04
N ASP A 616 17.99 -36.11 -42.98
CA ASP A 616 17.26 -36.20 -44.26
C ASP A 616 18.17 -36.49 -45.46
N SER A 617 19.43 -36.88 -45.20
CA SER A 617 20.41 -37.28 -46.23
C SER A 617 21.15 -38.58 -45.88
N GLU A 618 20.42 -39.68 -45.71
CA GLU A 618 20.94 -41.05 -45.93
C GLU A 618 19.94 -41.93 -46.69
#